data_AF-A0A6J7AFM8-F1
#
_entry.id   AF-A0A6J7AFM8-F1
#
_cell.length_a   1.000
_cell.length_b   1.000
_cell.length_c   1.000
_cell.angle_alpha   90.00
_cell.angle_beta   90.00
_cell.angle_gamma   90.00
#
_symmetry.space_group_name_H-M   'P 1'
#
loop_
_entity.id
_entity.type
_entity.pdbx_description
1 polymer ?
#
loop_
_entity_poly.entity_id
_entity_poly.type
_entity_poly.pdbx_seq_one_letter_code
_entity_poly.pdbx_strand_id
1 'polypeptide(L)'
;MTALLVPSGANTEEVLRDVARKLRAAGGAVALVAPDLVIAQSALAPIVDDPFAGTALLVQAIAGSGDTRVRHHLVNSVGSSHHRVTAPDHQFVGALVVSAIDAEVVAHAIESMAAAVSSGALGSQSELEIDPVQLVAVAIVRSGVSCKAVELVNVPWFRSPADLDAAEQAVAAVSAERIAQLQANRLDDGFYSTFVVRKLSKPITRLAIRLGLSPNLITVISLFVGLGAAACFALGYRWPVVIGAVLLQLSLIIDCVDGEVARATRKFSALGAWLDASTDRVKEYLAYAGLAAGAMVLGSDMWPVALILLVLQTTRHMTDYDFSRVQRMREAKVEPRDVADPDDGAAGGAGGWTSGDRSISSAMELSARMNGRSAIRWFKRAIHLPIGERWLIISVVAALFGPRWALLVLLAGVLLALLYVTTGRILRTATWHGLAPAAAGVLLARQFDGGPIAALFARILPATTRERIWLTPSAWAIPALLRLAELGLVAVLALFWQQSLVVLAFWWVAVFTFHHYDVLYRALQGYAMPKWLTWLGLGWDGRTVLLLCAFAFGAAIFESTLSIGAGVGALLFVVIASVQWLVTQQQAFRNPAPLNPAERTGKDGN
;
A
#
# COMPACT_ATOMS: atom_id res chain seq x y z
N MET A 1 -23.36 -5.55 13.61
CA MET A 1 -23.08 -4.10 13.53
C MET A 1 -24.34 -3.37 13.97
N THR A 2 -24.22 -2.37 14.84
CA THR A 2 -25.38 -1.61 15.32
C THR A 2 -25.44 -0.30 14.57
N ALA A 3 -26.47 -0.10 13.74
CA ALA A 3 -26.70 1.19 13.09
C ALA A 3 -27.44 2.11 14.05
N LEU A 4 -26.88 3.28 14.32
CA LEU A 4 -27.50 4.31 15.14
C LEU A 4 -27.97 5.44 14.24
N LEU A 5 -29.28 5.59 14.14
CA LEU A 5 -29.90 6.80 13.60
C LEU A 5 -29.89 7.85 14.70
N VAL A 6 -29.27 9.00 14.43
CA VAL A 6 -29.32 10.15 15.32
C VAL A 6 -30.73 10.74 15.24
N PRO A 7 -31.50 10.84 16.34
CA PRO A 7 -32.86 11.38 16.31
C PRO A 7 -32.85 12.87 15.94
N SER A 8 -33.76 13.28 15.06
CA SER A 8 -33.93 14.69 14.65
C SER A 8 -34.56 15.52 15.78
N GLY A 9 -34.02 16.73 16.03
CA GLY A 9 -34.56 17.67 17.02
C GLY A 9 -34.20 17.41 18.49
N ALA A 10 -33.33 16.45 18.78
CA ALA A 10 -32.83 16.20 20.13
C ALA A 10 -31.70 17.18 20.52
N ASN A 11 -31.56 17.46 21.82
CA ASN A 11 -30.45 18.27 22.34
C ASN A 11 -29.11 17.61 21.95
N THR A 12 -28.22 18.35 21.27
CA THR A 12 -26.92 17.85 20.80
C THR A 12 -26.12 17.20 21.93
N GLU A 13 -26.13 17.75 23.14
CA GLU A 13 -25.44 17.14 24.28
C GLU A 13 -25.96 15.72 24.58
N GLU A 14 -27.28 15.56 24.64
CA GLU A 14 -27.92 14.27 24.92
C GLU A 14 -27.61 13.25 23.82
N VAL A 15 -27.63 13.70 22.56
CA VAL A 15 -27.24 12.86 21.41
C VAL A 15 -25.80 12.38 21.55
N LEU A 16 -24.85 13.28 21.84
CA LEU A 16 -23.44 12.92 21.98
C LEU A 16 -23.24 11.92 23.13
N ARG A 17 -23.87 12.16 24.29
CA ARG A 17 -23.79 11.23 25.44
C ARG A 17 -24.41 9.87 25.15
N ASP A 18 -25.52 9.83 24.42
CA ASP A 18 -26.16 8.57 24.02
C ASP A 18 -25.30 7.78 23.03
N VAL A 19 -24.69 8.47 22.04
CA VAL A 19 -23.73 7.87 21.12
C VAL A 19 -22.54 7.26 21.87
N ALA A 20 -21.91 8.01 22.78
CA ALA A 20 -20.79 7.50 23.58
C ALA A 20 -21.17 6.26 24.40
N ARG A 21 -22.35 6.26 25.03
CA ARG A 21 -22.87 5.10 25.77
C ARG A 21 -23.07 3.87 24.87
N LYS A 22 -23.67 4.07 23.70
CA LYS A 22 -23.94 3.00 22.74
C LYS A 22 -22.66 2.44 22.12
N LEU A 23 -21.65 3.27 21.87
CA LEU A 23 -20.32 2.81 21.45
C LEU A 23 -19.70 1.83 22.45
N ARG A 24 -19.75 2.15 23.75
CA ARG A 24 -19.24 1.25 24.80
C ARG A 24 -20.05 -0.04 24.92
N ALA A 25 -21.37 0.03 24.73
CA ALA A 25 -22.26 -1.11 24.90
C ALA A 25 -22.31 -2.07 23.69
N ALA A 26 -21.97 -1.62 22.48
CA ALA A 26 -22.24 -2.36 21.25
C ALA A 26 -21.42 -3.66 21.09
N GLY A 27 -20.25 -3.77 21.74
CA GLY A 27 -19.34 -4.92 21.61
C GLY A 27 -18.81 -5.18 20.19
N GLY A 28 -19.08 -4.29 19.24
CA GLY A 28 -18.79 -4.40 17.81
C GLY A 28 -18.77 -3.02 17.14
N ALA A 29 -18.49 -2.98 15.83
CA ALA A 29 -18.50 -1.71 15.10
C ALA A 29 -19.90 -1.06 15.09
N VAL A 30 -19.91 0.28 15.15
CA VAL A 30 -21.12 1.10 15.21
C VAL A 30 -21.07 2.12 14.08
N ALA A 31 -22.09 2.10 13.23
CA ALA A 31 -22.25 3.09 12.17
C ALA A 31 -23.21 4.20 12.61
N LEU A 32 -22.83 5.44 12.31
CA LEU A 32 -23.65 6.63 12.49
C LEU A 32 -23.94 7.24 11.13
N VAL A 33 -25.21 7.52 10.89
CA VAL A 33 -25.70 8.12 9.64
C VAL A 33 -26.55 9.33 10.02
N ALA A 34 -26.23 10.47 9.43
CA ALA A 34 -26.99 11.70 9.65
C ALA A 34 -28.44 11.52 9.17
N PRO A 35 -29.43 11.99 9.95
CA PRO A 35 -30.84 11.77 9.65
C PRO A 35 -31.30 12.50 8.38
N ASP A 36 -30.58 13.54 7.96
CA ASP A 36 -30.85 14.34 6.77
C ASP A 36 -30.02 13.90 5.54
N LEU A 37 -29.29 12.77 5.64
CA LEU A 37 -28.51 12.22 4.54
C LEU A 37 -29.38 11.38 3.60
N VAL A 38 -29.50 11.83 2.34
CA VAL A 38 -30.11 11.07 1.25
C VAL A 38 -28.99 10.45 0.41
N ILE A 39 -28.86 9.13 0.49
CA ILE A 39 -27.84 8.36 -0.24
C ILE A 39 -28.31 6.93 -0.49
N ALA A 40 -27.83 6.30 -1.57
CA ALA A 40 -28.13 4.90 -1.85
C ALA A 40 -27.54 4.00 -0.76
N GLN A 41 -28.31 3.03 -0.26
CA GLN A 41 -27.85 2.11 0.78
C GLN A 41 -26.57 1.35 0.38
N SER A 42 -26.46 0.95 -0.91
CA SER A 42 -25.25 0.31 -1.44
C SER A 42 -24.01 1.19 -1.38
N ALA A 43 -24.17 2.52 -1.29
CA ALA A 43 -23.05 3.44 -1.13
C ALA A 43 -22.48 3.43 0.29
N LEU A 44 -23.27 3.02 1.29
CA LEU A 44 -22.87 2.87 2.69
C LEU A 44 -22.16 1.54 2.96
N ALA A 45 -22.27 0.56 2.06
CA ALA A 45 -21.66 -0.76 2.19
C ALA A 45 -20.16 -0.74 2.59
N PRO A 46 -19.31 0.20 2.10
CA PRO A 46 -17.92 0.32 2.54
C PRO A 46 -17.70 0.49 4.04
N ILE A 47 -18.65 1.10 4.74
CA ILE A 47 -18.56 1.40 6.18
C ILE A 47 -19.55 0.57 7.01
N VAL A 48 -20.61 0.05 6.39
CA VAL A 48 -21.66 -0.76 7.06
C VAL A 48 -21.42 -2.27 6.92
N ASP A 49 -20.96 -2.71 5.76
CA ASP A 49 -20.84 -4.13 5.42
C ASP A 49 -19.37 -4.61 5.41
N ASP A 50 -18.43 -3.78 5.84
CA ASP A 50 -17.05 -4.20 6.08
C ASP A 50 -16.85 -4.63 7.54
N PRO A 51 -16.62 -5.92 7.83
CA PRO A 51 -16.16 -6.30 9.16
C PRO A 51 -14.73 -5.81 9.45
N PHE A 52 -13.98 -5.39 8.41
CA PHE A 52 -12.62 -4.89 8.52
C PHE A 52 -12.49 -3.39 8.24
N ALA A 53 -13.61 -2.66 8.06
CA ALA A 53 -13.56 -1.21 8.13
C ALA A 53 -13.22 -0.87 9.58
N GLY A 54 -11.95 -0.50 9.80
CA GLY A 54 -11.60 0.30 10.96
C GLY A 54 -12.43 1.58 11.00
N THR A 55 -12.16 2.46 11.95
CA THR A 55 -12.87 3.73 12.03
C THR A 55 -12.74 4.51 10.72
N ALA A 56 -13.87 4.93 10.14
CA ALA A 56 -13.92 5.47 8.79
C ALA A 56 -15.05 6.48 8.60
N LEU A 57 -14.80 7.47 7.75
CA LEU A 57 -15.73 8.53 7.36
C LEU A 57 -15.98 8.44 5.85
N LEU A 58 -17.24 8.59 5.46
CA LEU A 58 -17.63 8.76 4.07
C LEU A 58 -17.38 10.22 3.65
N VAL A 59 -16.60 10.41 2.60
CA VAL A 59 -16.19 11.74 2.12
C VAL A 59 -16.36 11.85 0.61
N GLN A 60 -16.46 13.06 0.09
CA GLN A 60 -16.39 13.34 -1.33
C GLN A 60 -15.28 14.35 -1.61
N ALA A 61 -14.40 14.05 -2.57
CA ALA A 61 -13.41 15.02 -3.03
C ALA A 61 -14.10 16.19 -3.74
N ILE A 62 -13.68 17.41 -3.40
CA ILE A 62 -14.24 18.63 -3.99
C ILE A 62 -13.14 19.63 -4.32
N ALA A 63 -13.40 20.50 -5.31
CA ALA A 63 -12.50 21.58 -5.67
C ALA A 63 -12.93 22.89 -4.97
N GLY A 64 -12.72 23.01 -3.66
CA GLY A 64 -13.09 24.24 -2.93
C GLY A 64 -13.63 24.00 -1.52
N SER A 65 -14.58 24.84 -1.10
CA SER A 65 -15.13 25.03 0.27
C SER A 65 -15.67 23.76 0.93
N GLY A 66 -14.75 22.87 1.30
CA GLY A 66 -15.03 21.66 2.05
C GLY A 66 -14.86 21.89 3.53
N ASP A 67 -15.25 20.89 4.29
CA ASP A 67 -15.11 20.86 5.74
C ASP A 67 -14.13 19.78 6.17
N THR A 68 -13.46 19.09 5.24
CA THR A 68 -12.64 17.93 5.56
C THR A 68 -11.31 17.99 4.82
N ARG A 69 -10.24 17.63 5.54
CA ARG A 69 -8.90 17.47 4.98
C ARG A 69 -8.51 16.01 4.99
N VAL A 70 -8.20 15.47 3.82
CA VAL A 70 -7.76 14.08 3.68
C VAL A 70 -6.31 14.05 3.21
N ARG A 71 -5.45 13.28 3.89
CA ARG A 71 -4.12 12.95 3.37
C ARG A 71 -3.98 11.44 3.35
N HIS A 72 -3.51 10.92 2.22
CA HIS A 72 -3.19 9.49 2.08
C HIS A 72 -4.35 8.54 2.43
N HIS A 73 -5.57 8.88 2.03
CA HIS A 73 -6.79 8.12 2.32
C HIS A 73 -7.16 8.06 3.81
N LEU A 74 -6.61 8.96 4.62
CA LEU A 74 -6.96 9.14 6.03
C LEU A 74 -7.47 10.57 6.24
N VAL A 75 -8.44 10.72 7.13
CA VAL A 75 -8.99 12.01 7.53
C VAL A 75 -8.07 12.64 8.57
N ASN A 76 -7.51 13.80 8.24
CA ASN A 76 -6.60 14.55 9.12
C ASN A 76 -7.33 15.60 9.96
N SER A 77 -8.41 16.16 9.42
CA SER A 77 -9.16 17.25 10.03
C SER A 77 -10.58 17.24 9.49
N VAL A 78 -11.55 17.51 10.37
CA VAL A 78 -12.96 17.71 10.05
C VAL A 78 -13.37 19.02 10.72
N GLY A 79 -14.15 19.80 10.00
CA GLY A 79 -14.67 21.09 10.40
C GLY A 79 -16.05 20.98 11.00
N SER A 80 -16.46 22.05 11.65
CA SER A 80 -17.84 22.31 12.06
C SER A 80 -18.01 23.82 12.12
N SER A 81 -19.14 24.29 12.62
CA SER A 81 -19.38 25.72 12.86
C SER A 81 -18.35 26.37 13.80
N HIS A 82 -17.72 25.61 14.71
CA HIS A 82 -16.62 26.09 15.57
C HIS A 82 -15.22 25.71 15.06
N HIS A 83 -15.09 24.53 14.46
CA HIS A 83 -13.78 23.96 14.10
C HIS A 83 -13.37 24.32 12.67
N ARG A 84 -12.25 25.01 12.51
CA ARG A 84 -11.69 25.39 11.22
C ARG A 84 -10.77 24.32 10.66
N VAL A 85 -10.85 24.11 9.34
CA VAL A 85 -9.98 23.20 8.60
C VAL A 85 -8.99 23.98 7.74
N THR A 86 -7.71 23.68 7.91
CA THR A 86 -6.65 24.27 7.10
C THR A 86 -6.59 23.56 5.74
N ALA A 87 -6.84 24.31 4.66
CA ALA A 87 -6.79 23.83 3.28
C ALA A 87 -7.64 22.55 3.05
N PRO A 88 -8.97 22.62 3.25
CA PRO A 88 -9.87 21.51 3.01
C PRO A 88 -9.86 21.10 1.53
N ASP A 89 -10.03 19.81 1.27
CA ASP A 89 -10.07 19.22 -0.07
C ASP A 89 -11.18 18.18 -0.25
N HIS A 90 -11.89 17.88 0.83
CA HIS A 90 -13.03 16.97 0.83
C HIS A 90 -14.18 17.56 1.63
N GLN A 91 -15.36 16.99 1.41
CA GLN A 91 -16.54 17.22 2.21
C GLN A 91 -16.92 15.94 2.93
N PHE A 92 -17.23 16.03 4.23
CA PHE A 92 -17.81 14.95 4.99
C PHE A 92 -19.27 14.75 4.58
N VAL A 93 -19.61 13.51 4.22
CA VAL A 93 -20.93 13.18 3.65
C VAL A 93 -22.00 13.04 4.73
N GLY A 94 -21.63 12.90 6.01
CA GLY A 94 -22.59 12.66 7.10
C GLY A 94 -22.80 11.20 7.45
N ALA A 95 -21.91 10.30 7.04
CA ALA A 95 -21.94 8.89 7.44
C ALA A 95 -20.55 8.41 7.87
N LEU A 96 -20.47 7.74 9.02
CA LEU A 96 -19.23 7.24 9.59
C LEU A 96 -19.43 5.91 10.31
N VAL A 97 -18.34 5.19 10.55
CA VAL A 97 -18.30 3.99 11.39
C VAL A 97 -17.15 4.10 12.39
N VAL A 98 -17.40 3.68 13.62
CA VAL A 98 -16.40 3.53 14.66
C VAL A 98 -16.15 2.04 14.87
N SER A 99 -14.88 1.65 14.79
CA SER A 99 -14.50 0.25 15.00
C SER A 99 -14.61 -0.13 16.48
N ALA A 100 -14.82 -1.42 16.77
CA ALA A 100 -14.85 -1.91 18.15
C ALA A 100 -13.53 -1.65 18.91
N ILE A 101 -12.41 -1.60 18.19
CA ILE A 101 -11.07 -1.38 18.76
C ILE A 101 -10.93 0.06 19.23
N ASP A 102 -11.50 1.01 18.49
CA ASP A 102 -11.38 2.45 18.78
C ASP A 102 -12.54 2.96 19.66
N ALA A 103 -13.55 2.12 19.92
CA ALA A 103 -14.81 2.52 20.54
C ALA A 103 -14.63 3.25 21.88
N GLU A 104 -13.73 2.78 22.76
CA GLU A 104 -13.51 3.42 24.08
C GLU A 104 -12.84 4.79 23.95
N VAL A 105 -11.79 4.88 23.12
CA VAL A 105 -11.06 6.13 22.89
C VAL A 105 -11.96 7.18 22.24
N VAL A 106 -12.76 6.76 21.26
CA VAL A 106 -13.73 7.63 20.58
C VAL A 106 -14.87 8.03 21.52
N ALA A 107 -15.42 7.09 22.31
CA ALA A 107 -16.49 7.41 23.27
C ALA A 107 -16.04 8.45 24.29
N HIS A 108 -14.80 8.36 24.79
CA HIS A 108 -14.23 9.36 25.69
C HIS A 108 -14.12 10.74 25.02
N ALA A 109 -13.66 10.81 23.77
CA ALA A 109 -13.59 12.07 23.03
C ALA A 109 -14.98 12.69 22.77
N ILE A 110 -15.99 11.85 22.50
CA ILE A 110 -17.39 12.30 22.32
C ILE A 110 -17.96 12.82 23.65
N GLU A 111 -17.63 12.23 24.80
CA GLU A 111 -18.04 12.76 26.10
C GLU A 111 -17.40 14.11 26.40
N SER A 112 -16.12 14.28 26.08
CA SER A 112 -15.45 15.59 26.16
C SER A 112 -16.12 16.61 25.25
N MET A 113 -16.52 16.20 24.04
CA MET A 113 -17.26 17.06 23.12
C MET A 113 -18.64 17.46 23.68
N ALA A 114 -19.37 16.52 24.29
CA ALA A 114 -20.63 16.81 24.97
C ALA A 114 -20.44 17.81 26.13
N ALA A 115 -19.37 17.65 26.91
CA ALA A 115 -19.02 18.60 27.98
C ALA A 115 -18.69 20.00 27.42
N ALA A 116 -17.98 20.09 26.30
CA ALA A 116 -17.68 21.35 25.61
C ALA A 116 -18.96 22.06 25.11
N VAL A 117 -19.91 21.29 24.56
CA VAL A 117 -21.25 21.82 24.19
C VAL A 117 -21.98 22.35 25.43
N SER A 118 -22.04 21.57 26.52
CA SER A 118 -22.78 21.94 27.73
C SER A 118 -22.24 23.19 28.44
N SER A 119 -20.91 23.40 28.36
CA SER A 119 -20.23 24.53 28.98
C SER A 119 -20.22 25.79 28.10
N GLY A 120 -20.69 25.72 26.85
CA GLY A 120 -20.62 26.81 25.89
C GLY A 120 -19.21 27.07 25.33
N ALA A 121 -18.26 26.14 25.52
CA ALA A 121 -16.89 26.28 25.05
C ALA A 121 -16.76 26.31 23.51
N LEU A 122 -17.78 25.85 22.80
CA LEU A 122 -17.86 25.86 21.33
C LEU A 122 -18.60 27.10 20.77
N GLY A 123 -18.98 28.06 21.62
CA GLY A 123 -19.76 29.25 21.26
C GLY A 123 -21.21 29.23 21.77
N SER A 124 -21.95 30.31 21.52
CA SER A 124 -23.33 30.48 22.00
C SER A 124 -24.32 29.61 21.20
N GLN A 125 -25.23 28.89 21.88
CA GLN A 125 -26.18 27.97 21.24
C GLN A 125 -27.13 28.66 20.23
N SER A 126 -27.28 29.99 20.25
CA SER A 126 -28.16 30.74 19.35
C SER A 126 -27.54 31.10 18.00
N GLU A 127 -26.23 30.90 17.80
CA GLU A 127 -25.50 31.30 16.58
C GLU A 127 -24.95 30.11 15.78
N LEU A 128 -25.09 28.87 16.27
CA LEU A 128 -24.49 27.68 15.68
C LEU A 128 -25.57 26.70 15.21
N GLU A 129 -25.61 26.39 13.92
CA GLU A 129 -26.14 25.09 13.47
C GLU A 129 -25.17 24.01 13.99
N ILE A 130 -25.62 23.24 14.98
CA ILE A 130 -24.81 22.17 15.58
C ILE A 130 -25.26 20.83 15.03
N ASP A 131 -24.53 20.29 14.06
CA ASP A 131 -24.72 18.92 13.56
C ASP A 131 -24.01 17.93 14.51
N PRO A 132 -24.75 17.08 15.27
CA PRO A 132 -24.13 16.12 16.18
C PRO A 132 -23.23 15.11 15.48
N VAL A 133 -23.55 14.73 14.23
CA VAL A 133 -22.77 13.73 13.47
C VAL A 133 -21.43 14.34 13.03
N GLN A 134 -21.45 15.63 12.65
CA GLN A 134 -20.24 16.38 12.35
C GLN A 134 -19.37 16.56 13.62
N LEU A 135 -19.96 16.83 14.79
CA LEU A 135 -19.20 16.89 16.05
C LEU A 135 -18.62 15.54 16.45
N VAL A 136 -19.31 14.43 16.20
CA VAL A 136 -18.74 13.07 16.39
C VAL A 136 -17.55 12.85 15.44
N ALA A 137 -17.66 13.26 14.18
CA ALA A 137 -16.55 13.21 13.23
C ALA A 137 -15.34 14.04 13.70
N VAL A 138 -15.55 15.24 14.25
CA VAL A 138 -14.50 16.04 14.88
C VAL A 138 -13.89 15.28 16.06
N ALA A 139 -14.70 14.77 16.99
CA ALA A 139 -14.23 14.05 18.16
C ALA A 139 -13.36 12.83 17.81
N ILE A 140 -13.75 12.06 16.78
CA ILE A 140 -12.97 10.93 16.25
C ILE A 140 -11.58 11.38 15.79
N VAL A 141 -11.51 12.47 15.02
CA VAL A 141 -10.22 12.95 14.50
C VAL A 141 -9.37 13.54 15.62
N ARG A 142 -9.98 14.31 16.54
CA ARG A 142 -9.32 14.93 17.69
C ARG A 142 -8.82 13.91 18.72
N SER A 143 -9.40 12.72 18.77
CA SER A 143 -8.88 11.64 19.62
C SER A 143 -7.56 11.03 19.12
N GLY A 144 -7.10 11.41 17.92
CA GLY A 144 -5.88 10.86 17.30
C GLY A 144 -6.06 9.45 16.72
N VAL A 145 -7.30 8.95 16.63
CA VAL A 145 -7.60 7.66 15.99
C VAL A 145 -7.38 7.77 14.48
N SER A 146 -6.78 6.75 13.88
CA SER A 146 -6.57 6.71 12.43
C SER A 146 -7.91 6.47 11.73
N CYS A 147 -8.49 7.54 11.20
CA CYS A 147 -9.76 7.50 10.50
C CYS A 147 -9.57 7.37 8.98
N LYS A 148 -10.09 6.31 8.37
CA LYS A 148 -10.06 6.12 6.92
C LYS A 148 -11.04 7.05 6.21
N ALA A 149 -10.59 7.69 5.15
CA ALA A 149 -11.45 8.42 4.21
C ALA A 149 -11.97 7.45 3.14
N VAL A 150 -13.27 7.16 3.17
CA VAL A 150 -13.94 6.38 2.13
C VAL A 150 -14.52 7.37 1.12
N GLU A 151 -13.88 7.47 -0.04
CA GLU A 151 -14.28 8.44 -1.06
C GLU A 151 -15.46 7.94 -1.90
N LEU A 152 -16.52 8.76 -2.00
CA LEU A 152 -17.62 8.58 -2.94
C LEU A 152 -17.25 9.13 -4.31
N VAL A 153 -17.17 8.25 -5.29
CA VAL A 153 -16.80 8.61 -6.68
C VAL A 153 -17.99 8.42 -7.60
N ASN A 154 -18.53 9.53 -8.11
CA ASN A 154 -19.69 9.55 -9.03
C ASN A 154 -20.95 8.87 -8.45
N VAL A 155 -21.15 8.97 -7.14
CA VAL A 155 -22.37 8.53 -6.46
C VAL A 155 -23.07 9.78 -5.91
N PRO A 156 -24.33 10.05 -6.30
CA PRO A 156 -25.09 11.18 -5.77
C PRO A 156 -25.41 10.97 -4.29
N TRP A 157 -25.35 12.06 -3.53
CA TRP A 157 -25.73 12.15 -2.13
C TRP A 157 -26.15 13.58 -1.81
N PHE A 158 -27.00 13.76 -0.81
CA PHE A 158 -27.49 15.07 -0.39
C PHE A 158 -27.61 15.16 1.13
N ARG A 159 -27.32 16.35 1.69
CA ARG A 159 -27.58 16.70 3.09
C ARG A 159 -28.63 17.79 3.11
N SER A 160 -29.72 17.59 3.86
CA SER A 160 -30.83 18.54 3.97
C SER A 160 -31.29 19.13 2.63
N PRO A 161 -31.62 18.30 1.61
CA PRO A 161 -31.98 18.81 0.29
C PRO A 161 -33.26 19.65 0.34
N ALA A 162 -33.29 20.75 -0.42
CA ALA A 162 -34.48 21.58 -0.56
C ALA A 162 -35.65 20.86 -1.25
N ASP A 163 -35.34 19.91 -2.14
CA ASP A 163 -36.29 19.04 -2.84
C ASP A 163 -35.90 17.58 -2.58
N LEU A 164 -36.61 16.95 -1.65
CA LEU A 164 -36.35 15.57 -1.23
C LEU A 164 -36.66 14.57 -2.36
N ASP A 165 -37.75 14.78 -3.10
CA ASP A 165 -38.18 13.87 -4.16
C ASP A 165 -37.16 13.86 -5.30
N ALA A 166 -36.64 15.03 -5.69
CA ALA A 166 -35.59 15.13 -6.70
C ALA A 166 -34.28 14.46 -6.24
N ALA A 167 -33.92 14.62 -4.95
CA ALA A 167 -32.74 13.98 -4.37
C ALA A 167 -32.88 12.45 -4.37
N GLU A 168 -34.02 11.92 -3.95
CA GLU A 168 -34.31 10.47 -3.96
C GLU A 168 -34.29 9.90 -5.38
N GLN A 169 -34.87 10.60 -6.36
CA GLN A 169 -34.84 10.20 -7.77
C GLN A 169 -33.42 10.15 -8.33
N ALA A 170 -32.60 11.16 -8.02
CA ALA A 170 -31.20 11.20 -8.47
C ALA A 170 -30.38 10.04 -7.88
N VAL A 171 -30.62 9.70 -6.60
CA VAL A 171 -30.00 8.56 -5.93
C VAL A 171 -30.46 7.22 -6.54
N ALA A 172 -31.77 7.06 -6.77
CA ALA A 172 -32.35 5.83 -7.34
C ALA A 172 -31.94 5.59 -8.80
N ALA A 173 -31.56 6.64 -9.55
CA ALA A 173 -31.11 6.53 -10.94
C ALA A 173 -29.80 5.72 -11.11
N VAL A 174 -29.01 5.56 -10.05
CA VAL A 174 -27.77 4.77 -10.08
C VAL A 174 -28.01 3.40 -9.46
N SER A 175 -27.91 2.34 -10.25
CA SER A 175 -28.14 0.98 -9.75
C SER A 175 -27.10 0.55 -8.69
N ALA A 176 -27.52 -0.30 -7.75
CA ALA A 176 -26.64 -0.85 -6.73
C ALA A 176 -25.41 -1.58 -7.32
N GLU A 177 -25.60 -2.31 -8.43
CA GLU A 177 -24.49 -2.97 -9.15
C GLU A 177 -23.47 -1.94 -9.69
N ARG A 178 -23.96 -0.80 -10.19
CA ARG A 178 -23.09 0.29 -10.66
C ARG A 178 -22.32 0.92 -9.52
N ILE A 179 -22.95 1.16 -8.37
CA ILE A 179 -22.30 1.72 -7.18
C ILE A 179 -21.20 0.76 -6.67
N ALA A 180 -21.51 -0.52 -6.54
CA ALA A 180 -20.53 -1.53 -6.15
C ALA A 180 -19.34 -1.58 -7.13
N GLN A 181 -19.61 -1.46 -8.44
CA GLN A 181 -18.56 -1.40 -9.47
C GLN A 181 -17.69 -0.14 -9.36
N LEU A 182 -18.29 1.02 -9.04
CA LEU A 182 -17.54 2.27 -8.86
C LEU A 182 -16.60 2.18 -7.64
N GLN A 183 -17.11 1.66 -6.52
CA GLN A 183 -16.36 1.44 -5.28
C GLN A 183 -15.28 0.35 -5.39
N ALA A 184 -15.47 -0.62 -6.29
CA ALA A 184 -14.48 -1.66 -6.58
C ALA A 184 -13.29 -1.17 -7.44
N ASN A 185 -13.26 0.07 -7.92
CA ASN A 185 -12.11 0.58 -8.66
C ASN A 185 -11.03 1.11 -7.72
N ARG A 186 -9.76 0.85 -8.06
CA ARG A 186 -8.62 1.42 -7.35
C ARG A 186 -8.31 2.81 -7.93
N LEU A 187 -8.33 3.84 -7.08
CA LEU A 187 -8.13 5.25 -7.48
C LEU A 187 -6.68 5.56 -7.91
N ASP A 188 -5.74 4.75 -7.44
CA ASP A 188 -4.29 4.97 -7.59
C ASP A 188 -3.62 4.17 -8.73
N ASP A 189 -4.40 3.67 -9.69
CA ASP A 189 -3.84 2.89 -10.80
C ASP A 189 -2.94 3.71 -11.74
N GLY A 190 -2.02 3.01 -12.41
CA GLY A 190 -1.20 3.53 -13.50
C GLY A 190 -2.03 3.99 -14.70
N PHE A 191 -1.40 4.71 -15.62
CA PHE A 191 -2.04 5.18 -16.84
C PHE A 191 -2.60 4.02 -17.66
N TYR A 192 -1.77 3.02 -17.95
CA TYR A 192 -2.17 1.89 -18.77
C TYR A 192 -3.28 1.06 -18.11
N SER A 193 -3.14 0.78 -16.82
CA SER A 193 -4.15 0.05 -16.06
C SER A 193 -5.50 0.77 -16.07
N THR A 194 -5.51 2.09 -15.83
CA THR A 194 -6.74 2.87 -15.77
C THR A 194 -7.48 2.92 -17.11
N PHE A 195 -6.77 3.18 -18.21
CA PHE A 195 -7.41 3.46 -19.50
C PHE A 195 -7.66 2.21 -20.35
N VAL A 196 -6.90 1.14 -20.14
CA VAL A 196 -6.96 -0.07 -20.97
C VAL A 196 -7.36 -1.28 -20.12
N VAL A 197 -6.51 -1.68 -19.16
CA VAL A 197 -6.68 -2.95 -18.43
C VAL A 197 -8.01 -3.01 -17.69
N ARG A 198 -8.38 -1.94 -16.97
CA ARG A 198 -9.65 -1.85 -16.23
C ARG A 198 -10.90 -1.92 -17.10
N LYS A 199 -10.81 -1.57 -18.38
CA LYS A 199 -11.95 -1.72 -19.32
C LYS A 199 -12.11 -3.17 -19.75
N LEU A 200 -10.99 -3.89 -19.88
CA LEU A 200 -10.95 -5.30 -20.28
C LEU A 200 -11.23 -6.25 -19.11
N SER A 201 -10.85 -5.91 -17.87
CA SER A 201 -11.10 -6.74 -16.68
C SER A 201 -12.58 -6.80 -16.30
N LYS A 202 -13.31 -5.68 -16.37
CA LYS A 202 -14.73 -5.58 -15.96
C LYS A 202 -15.67 -6.67 -16.49
N PRO A 203 -15.70 -7.03 -17.79
CA PRO A 203 -16.53 -8.14 -18.25
C PRO A 203 -16.12 -9.48 -17.63
N ILE A 204 -14.81 -9.71 -17.45
CA ILE A 204 -14.26 -10.92 -16.84
C ILE A 204 -14.61 -10.97 -15.35
N THR A 205 -14.54 -9.84 -14.64
CA THR A 205 -14.97 -9.71 -13.24
C THR A 205 -16.43 -10.09 -13.06
N ARG A 206 -17.33 -9.61 -13.94
CA ARG A 206 -18.75 -10.00 -13.89
C ARG A 206 -18.94 -11.50 -14.10
N LEU A 207 -18.20 -12.09 -15.03
CA LEU A 207 -18.23 -13.53 -15.27
C LEU A 207 -17.70 -14.31 -14.06
N ALA A 208 -16.56 -13.90 -13.48
CA ALA A 208 -15.95 -14.54 -12.33
C ALA A 208 -16.87 -14.53 -11.10
N ILE A 209 -17.57 -13.41 -10.85
CA ILE A 209 -18.57 -13.29 -9.79
C ILE A 209 -19.75 -14.26 -10.04
N ARG A 210 -20.27 -14.31 -11.28
CA ARG A 210 -21.35 -15.24 -11.66
C ARG A 210 -20.96 -16.71 -11.49
N LEU A 211 -19.69 -17.04 -11.75
CA LEU A 211 -19.14 -18.39 -11.59
C LEU A 211 -18.72 -18.70 -10.14
N GLY A 212 -18.83 -17.75 -9.21
CA GLY A 212 -18.45 -17.94 -7.82
C GLY A 212 -16.95 -18.17 -7.58
N LEU A 213 -16.09 -17.70 -8.49
CA LEU A 213 -14.63 -17.88 -8.38
C LEU A 213 -14.08 -17.08 -7.20
N SER A 214 -13.23 -17.71 -6.39
CA SER A 214 -12.54 -17.01 -5.29
C SER A 214 -11.40 -16.12 -5.81
N PRO A 215 -11.10 -14.97 -5.17
CA PRO A 215 -9.97 -14.12 -5.56
C PRO A 215 -8.65 -14.89 -5.68
N ASN A 216 -8.31 -15.71 -4.67
CA ASN A 216 -7.06 -16.48 -4.66
C ASN A 216 -6.94 -17.45 -5.85
N LEU A 217 -8.04 -18.06 -6.29
CA LEU A 217 -8.04 -18.93 -7.47
C LEU A 217 -7.74 -18.13 -8.74
N ILE A 218 -8.31 -16.93 -8.85
CA ILE A 218 -8.09 -16.03 -9.99
C ILE A 218 -6.61 -15.59 -10.03
N THR A 219 -6.01 -15.27 -8.89
CA THR A 219 -4.56 -14.99 -8.77
C THR A 219 -3.72 -16.18 -9.25
N VAL A 220 -4.07 -17.41 -8.85
CA VAL A 220 -3.36 -18.63 -9.30
C VAL A 220 -3.50 -18.84 -10.81
N ILE A 221 -4.68 -18.59 -11.38
CA ILE A 221 -4.88 -18.63 -12.84
C ILE A 221 -3.99 -17.59 -13.54
N SER A 222 -3.96 -16.35 -13.03
CA SER A 222 -3.08 -15.27 -13.52
C SER A 222 -1.61 -15.69 -13.51
N LEU A 223 -1.15 -16.33 -12.42
CA LEU A 223 0.21 -16.88 -12.31
C LEU A 223 0.50 -17.87 -13.44
N PHE A 224 -0.34 -18.89 -13.66
CA PHE A 224 -0.10 -19.90 -14.70
C PHE A 224 -0.10 -19.31 -16.11
N VAL A 225 -0.96 -18.33 -16.39
CA VAL A 225 -0.93 -17.60 -17.67
C VAL A 225 0.38 -16.84 -17.83
N GLY A 226 0.88 -16.19 -16.76
CA GLY A 226 2.18 -15.53 -16.76
C GLY A 226 3.37 -16.48 -16.92
N LEU A 227 3.31 -17.68 -16.34
CA LEU A 227 4.30 -18.75 -16.56
C LEU A 227 4.32 -19.19 -18.02
N GLY A 228 3.15 -19.33 -18.64
CA GLY A 228 3.03 -19.60 -20.07
C GLY A 228 3.68 -18.49 -20.91
N ALA A 229 3.50 -17.22 -20.54
CA ALA A 229 4.15 -16.10 -21.20
C ALA A 229 5.67 -16.18 -21.16
N ALA A 230 6.25 -16.45 -19.98
CA ALA A 230 7.68 -16.62 -19.78
C ALA A 230 8.25 -17.79 -20.61
N ALA A 231 7.56 -18.93 -20.62
CA ALA A 231 7.94 -20.09 -21.43
C ALA A 231 7.94 -19.76 -22.93
N CYS A 232 6.91 -19.05 -23.40
CA CYS A 232 6.83 -18.59 -24.78
C CYS A 232 7.97 -17.63 -25.17
N PHE A 233 8.37 -16.71 -24.26
CA PHE A 233 9.51 -15.83 -24.49
C PHE A 233 10.84 -16.61 -24.58
N ALA A 234 11.02 -17.64 -23.75
CA ALA A 234 12.23 -18.46 -23.71
C ALA A 234 12.53 -19.18 -25.05
N LEU A 235 11.51 -19.42 -25.86
CA LEU A 235 11.66 -20.07 -27.17
C LEU A 235 12.37 -19.16 -28.21
N GLY A 236 12.36 -17.84 -28.04
CA GLY A 236 13.05 -16.89 -28.92
C GLY A 236 12.41 -16.67 -30.31
N TYR A 237 11.62 -17.61 -30.84
CA TYR A 237 10.98 -17.48 -32.15
C TYR A 237 9.86 -16.43 -32.18
N ARG A 238 9.66 -15.81 -33.36
CA ARG A 238 8.76 -14.66 -33.55
C ARG A 238 7.32 -14.88 -33.09
N TRP A 239 6.70 -16.01 -33.45
CA TRP A 239 5.31 -16.31 -33.09
C TRP A 239 5.13 -16.70 -31.63
N PRO A 240 5.96 -17.60 -31.05
CA PRO A 240 5.98 -17.82 -29.61
C PRO A 240 6.15 -16.53 -28.81
N VAL A 241 7.07 -15.64 -29.18
CA VAL A 241 7.25 -14.35 -28.49
C VAL A 241 5.99 -13.47 -28.55
N VAL A 242 5.25 -13.45 -29.66
CA VAL A 242 3.95 -12.75 -29.74
C VAL A 242 2.92 -13.39 -28.81
N ILE A 243 2.82 -14.72 -28.83
CA ILE A 243 1.91 -15.43 -27.94
C ILE A 243 2.27 -15.11 -26.48
N GLY A 244 3.56 -15.09 -26.15
CA GLY A 244 4.05 -14.69 -24.83
C GLY A 244 3.66 -13.26 -24.46
N ALA A 245 3.77 -12.31 -25.39
CA ALA A 245 3.32 -10.93 -25.18
C ALA A 245 1.81 -10.84 -24.93
N VAL A 246 0.99 -11.58 -25.69
CA VAL A 246 -0.46 -11.64 -25.49
C VAL A 246 -0.81 -12.28 -24.15
N LEU A 247 -0.15 -13.39 -23.80
CA LEU A 247 -0.34 -14.08 -22.52
C LEU A 247 0.06 -13.19 -21.34
N LEU A 248 1.14 -12.41 -21.46
CA LEU A 248 1.55 -11.47 -20.41
C LEU A 248 0.49 -10.35 -20.21
N GLN A 249 -0.10 -9.85 -21.29
CA GLN A 249 -1.23 -8.91 -21.17
C GLN A 249 -2.48 -9.57 -20.57
N LEU A 250 -2.77 -10.80 -20.98
CA LEU A 250 -3.89 -11.56 -20.44
C LEU A 250 -3.73 -11.84 -18.95
N SER A 251 -2.53 -12.21 -18.49
CA SER A 251 -2.27 -12.39 -17.06
C SER A 251 -2.49 -11.09 -16.29
N LEU A 252 -2.03 -9.93 -16.79
CA LEU A 252 -2.27 -8.62 -16.15
C LEU A 252 -3.76 -8.29 -16.00
N ILE A 253 -4.54 -8.63 -17.03
CA ILE A 253 -5.98 -8.41 -17.02
C ILE A 253 -6.63 -9.30 -15.96
N ILE A 254 -6.29 -10.60 -15.91
CA ILE A 254 -6.82 -11.56 -14.93
C ILE A 254 -6.38 -11.18 -13.51
N ASP A 255 -5.16 -10.70 -13.34
CA ASP A 255 -4.64 -10.18 -12.07
C ASP A 255 -5.50 -9.04 -11.54
N CYS A 256 -5.88 -8.09 -12.39
CA CYS A 256 -6.78 -7.01 -11.97
C CYS A 256 -8.17 -7.51 -11.52
N VAL A 257 -8.62 -8.66 -12.05
CA VAL A 257 -9.91 -9.27 -11.73
C VAL A 257 -9.91 -9.80 -10.29
N ASP A 258 -8.81 -10.37 -9.78
CA ASP A 258 -8.82 -10.92 -8.42
C ASP A 258 -9.15 -9.85 -7.36
N GLY A 259 -8.57 -8.66 -7.49
CA GLY A 259 -8.75 -7.56 -6.57
C GLY A 259 -10.12 -6.91 -6.77
N GLU A 260 -10.63 -6.87 -8.01
CA GLU A 260 -11.99 -6.41 -8.29
C GLU A 260 -13.03 -7.35 -7.67
N VAL A 261 -12.84 -8.67 -7.80
CA VAL A 261 -13.70 -9.68 -7.16
C VAL A 261 -13.56 -9.59 -5.64
N ALA A 262 -12.36 -9.45 -5.08
CA ALA A 262 -12.16 -9.27 -3.65
C ALA A 262 -12.89 -8.03 -3.11
N ARG A 263 -12.85 -6.91 -3.83
CA ARG A 263 -13.55 -5.67 -3.46
C ARG A 263 -15.06 -5.78 -3.60
N ALA A 264 -15.54 -6.35 -4.70
CA ALA A 264 -16.96 -6.53 -4.97
C ALA A 264 -17.62 -7.54 -4.02
N THR A 265 -16.88 -8.60 -3.65
CA THR A 265 -17.38 -9.65 -2.74
C THR A 265 -16.98 -9.46 -1.28
N ARG A 266 -16.21 -8.41 -0.97
CA ARG A 266 -15.70 -8.09 0.38
C ARG A 266 -14.85 -9.20 1.01
N LYS A 267 -14.29 -10.08 0.17
CA LYS A 267 -13.44 -11.20 0.59
C LYS A 267 -11.96 -10.79 0.56
N PHE A 268 -11.57 -9.94 1.50
CA PHE A 268 -10.17 -9.55 1.68
C PHE A 268 -9.46 -10.47 2.67
N SER A 269 -8.18 -10.74 2.44
CA SER A 269 -7.34 -11.44 3.41
C SER A 269 -5.87 -11.02 3.27
N ALA A 270 -5.13 -11.08 4.38
CA ALA A 270 -3.69 -10.88 4.38
C ALA A 270 -2.97 -11.93 3.51
N LEU A 271 -3.46 -13.17 3.50
CA LEU A 271 -2.99 -14.22 2.60
C LEU A 271 -3.18 -13.85 1.13
N GLY A 272 -4.38 -13.41 0.73
CA GLY A 272 -4.67 -13.02 -0.65
C GLY A 272 -3.81 -11.86 -1.12
N ALA A 273 -3.64 -10.83 -0.28
CA ALA A 273 -2.77 -9.70 -0.59
C ALA A 273 -1.29 -10.08 -0.71
N TRP A 274 -0.82 -11.05 0.09
CA TRP A 274 0.53 -11.60 -0.03
C TRP A 274 0.69 -12.46 -1.29
N LEU A 275 -0.33 -13.25 -1.65
CA LEU A 275 -0.32 -14.13 -2.81
C LEU A 275 -0.26 -13.31 -4.11
N ASP A 276 -1.15 -12.33 -4.26
CA ASP A 276 -1.16 -11.36 -5.37
C ASP A 276 0.24 -10.75 -5.57
N ALA A 277 0.74 -10.10 -4.52
CA ALA A 277 2.07 -9.54 -4.46
C ALA A 277 3.20 -10.50 -4.85
N SER A 278 3.20 -11.72 -4.32
CA SER A 278 4.26 -12.71 -4.52
C SER A 278 4.23 -13.27 -5.94
N THR A 279 3.03 -13.57 -6.46
CA THR A 279 2.88 -14.07 -7.83
C THR A 279 3.27 -13.02 -8.87
N ASP A 280 3.01 -11.74 -8.62
CA ASP A 280 3.49 -10.63 -9.43
C ASP A 280 5.01 -10.58 -9.57
N ARG A 281 5.73 -10.87 -8.48
CA ARG A 281 7.19 -10.97 -8.50
C ARG A 281 7.67 -12.16 -9.31
N VAL A 282 7.07 -13.33 -9.09
CA VAL A 282 7.42 -14.54 -9.83
C VAL A 282 7.20 -14.33 -11.33
N LYS A 283 6.06 -13.77 -11.75
CA LYS A 283 5.76 -13.44 -13.16
C LYS A 283 6.81 -12.49 -13.74
N GLU A 284 7.18 -11.43 -13.03
CA GLU A 284 8.17 -10.45 -13.49
C GLU A 284 9.57 -11.08 -13.68
N TYR A 285 10.04 -11.87 -12.70
CA TYR A 285 11.36 -12.49 -12.78
C TYR A 285 11.44 -13.52 -13.91
N LEU A 286 10.37 -14.31 -14.07
CA LEU A 286 10.31 -15.31 -15.12
C LEU A 286 10.14 -14.68 -16.50
N ALA A 287 9.46 -13.54 -16.62
CA ALA A 287 9.43 -12.78 -17.87
C ALA A 287 10.84 -12.31 -18.26
N TYR A 288 11.65 -11.81 -17.31
CA TYR A 288 13.04 -11.41 -17.58
C TYR A 288 13.90 -12.62 -17.97
N ALA A 289 13.79 -13.72 -17.24
CA ALA A 289 14.50 -14.97 -17.54
C ALA A 289 14.11 -15.53 -18.92
N GLY A 290 12.82 -15.54 -19.25
CA GLY A 290 12.30 -15.99 -20.53
C GLY A 290 12.81 -15.13 -21.69
N LEU A 291 12.80 -13.80 -21.54
CA LEU A 291 13.36 -12.92 -22.58
C LEU A 291 14.88 -13.09 -22.74
N ALA A 292 15.62 -13.29 -21.64
CA ALA A 292 17.06 -13.51 -21.69
C ALA A 292 17.41 -14.84 -22.36
N ALA A 293 16.70 -15.92 -22.00
CA ALA A 293 16.82 -17.22 -22.64
C ALA A 293 16.45 -17.16 -24.12
N GLY A 294 15.36 -16.50 -24.48
CA GLY A 294 14.94 -16.32 -25.87
C GLY A 294 15.93 -15.49 -26.69
N ALA A 295 16.55 -14.46 -26.10
CA ALA A 295 17.62 -13.71 -26.75
C ALA A 295 18.87 -14.57 -26.97
N MET A 296 19.21 -15.44 -26.02
CA MET A 296 20.33 -16.38 -26.14
C MET A 296 20.12 -17.37 -27.29
N VAL A 297 18.91 -17.89 -27.46
CA VAL A 297 18.54 -18.75 -28.62
C VAL A 297 18.79 -18.03 -29.95
N LEU A 298 18.60 -16.71 -29.98
CA LEU A 298 18.86 -15.86 -31.14
C LEU A 298 20.33 -15.36 -31.22
N GLY A 299 21.24 -15.89 -30.40
CA GLY A 299 22.66 -15.56 -30.41
C GLY A 299 23.03 -14.24 -29.69
N SER A 300 22.16 -13.69 -28.85
CA SER A 300 22.43 -12.49 -28.05
C SER A 300 22.35 -12.79 -26.55
N ASP A 301 23.47 -12.76 -25.84
CA ASP A 301 23.47 -12.95 -24.38
C ASP A 301 22.92 -11.72 -23.65
N MET A 302 21.69 -11.84 -23.16
CA MET A 302 20.98 -10.78 -22.43
C MET A 302 20.75 -11.12 -20.94
N TRP A 303 21.34 -12.20 -20.44
CA TRP A 303 21.32 -12.51 -19.00
C TRP A 303 21.94 -11.41 -18.13
N PRO A 304 23.03 -10.72 -18.56
CA PRO A 304 23.53 -9.56 -17.84
C PRO A 304 22.48 -8.46 -17.63
N VAL A 305 21.70 -8.16 -18.67
CA VAL A 305 20.66 -7.13 -18.62
C VAL A 305 19.50 -7.56 -17.72
N ALA A 306 19.09 -8.83 -17.80
CA ALA A 306 18.05 -9.38 -16.93
C ALA A 306 18.45 -9.36 -15.45
N LEU A 307 19.72 -9.68 -15.14
CA LEU A 307 20.27 -9.61 -13.78
C LEU A 307 20.29 -8.17 -13.24
N ILE A 308 20.75 -7.20 -14.05
CA ILE A 308 20.73 -5.79 -13.68
C ILE A 308 19.29 -5.30 -13.44
N LEU A 309 18.38 -5.63 -14.35
CA LEU A 309 16.96 -5.31 -14.21
C LEU A 309 16.38 -5.84 -12.91
N LEU A 310 16.70 -7.08 -12.55
CA LEU A 310 16.22 -7.72 -11.33
C LEU A 310 16.68 -6.97 -10.07
N VAL A 311 17.97 -6.60 -9.99
CA VAL A 311 18.53 -5.83 -8.86
C VAL A 311 17.91 -4.43 -8.77
N LEU A 312 17.86 -3.70 -9.89
CA LEU A 312 17.35 -2.34 -9.94
C LEU A 312 15.85 -2.29 -9.64
N GLN A 313 15.08 -3.21 -10.20
CA GLN A 313 13.63 -3.24 -10.02
C GLN A 313 13.25 -3.59 -8.58
N THR A 314 13.97 -4.52 -7.96
CA THR A 314 13.84 -4.86 -6.53
C THR A 314 14.11 -3.66 -5.65
N THR A 315 15.26 -3.02 -5.83
CA THR A 315 15.67 -1.83 -5.07
C THR A 315 14.60 -0.74 -5.19
N ARG A 316 14.14 -0.47 -6.41
CA ARG A 316 13.15 0.55 -6.68
C ARG A 316 11.82 0.25 -6.00
N HIS A 317 11.28 -0.96 -6.14
CA HIS A 317 9.99 -1.32 -5.57
C HIS A 317 9.99 -1.33 -4.04
N MET A 318 11.04 -1.83 -3.40
CA MET A 318 11.14 -1.75 -1.94
C MET A 318 11.12 -0.30 -1.48
N THR A 319 11.89 0.55 -2.17
CA THR A 319 11.84 2.00 -1.94
C THR A 319 10.43 2.56 -2.16
N ASP A 320 9.68 2.08 -3.17
CA ASP A 320 8.31 2.53 -3.45
C ASP A 320 7.36 2.24 -2.28
N TYR A 321 7.43 1.03 -1.74
CA TYR A 321 6.60 0.62 -0.60
C TYR A 321 7.00 1.31 0.69
N ASP A 322 8.29 1.34 1.01
CA ASP A 322 8.78 1.92 2.26
C ASP A 322 8.54 3.43 2.29
N PHE A 323 8.92 4.15 1.22
CA PHE A 323 8.70 5.58 1.15
C PHE A 323 7.21 5.91 1.24
N SER A 324 6.36 5.23 0.46
CA SER A 324 4.92 5.52 0.50
C SER A 324 4.33 5.23 1.89
N ARG A 325 4.71 4.13 2.55
CA ARG A 325 4.17 3.79 3.87
C ARG A 325 4.67 4.75 4.96
N VAL A 326 5.95 5.10 4.95
CA VAL A 326 6.52 6.08 5.87
C VAL A 326 5.92 7.46 5.63
N GLN A 327 5.77 7.88 4.37
CA GLN A 327 5.12 9.14 4.00
C GLN A 327 3.69 9.18 4.56
N ARG A 328 2.91 8.12 4.37
CA ARG A 328 1.56 8.01 4.94
C ARG A 328 1.57 8.16 6.46
N MET A 329 2.43 7.42 7.15
CA MET A 329 2.54 7.47 8.61
C MET A 329 2.95 8.86 9.13
N ARG A 330 3.72 9.63 8.36
CA ARG A 330 4.16 10.99 8.76
C ARG A 330 3.12 12.05 8.44
N GLU A 331 2.60 12.05 7.22
CA GLU A 331 1.75 13.14 6.69
C GLU A 331 0.27 12.96 7.03
N ALA A 332 -0.15 11.74 7.38
CA ALA A 332 -1.51 11.44 7.82
C ALA A 332 -1.64 11.22 9.34
N LYS A 333 -0.55 11.42 10.11
CA LYS A 333 -0.62 11.35 11.57
C LYS A 333 -1.49 12.50 12.08
N VAL A 334 -2.44 12.16 12.95
CA VAL A 334 -3.22 13.12 13.72
C VAL A 334 -2.79 12.98 15.17
N GLU A 335 -2.26 14.05 15.76
CA GLU A 335 -1.99 14.06 17.20
C GLU A 335 -3.30 14.30 17.95
N PRO A 336 -3.52 13.63 19.09
CA PRO A 336 -4.65 13.93 19.96
C PRO A 336 -4.67 15.42 20.32
N ARG A 337 -5.86 16.01 20.33
CA ARG A 337 -6.09 17.42 20.65
C ARG A 337 -7.35 17.60 21.47
N ASP A 338 -7.40 18.75 22.14
CA ASP A 338 -8.62 19.20 22.78
C ASP A 338 -9.73 19.35 21.72
N VAL A 339 -10.91 18.86 22.07
CA VAL A 339 -12.14 18.91 21.29
C VAL A 339 -12.76 20.31 21.28
N ALA A 340 -12.31 21.24 22.13
CA ALA A 340 -12.76 22.63 22.12
C ALA A 340 -11.84 23.55 21.29
N ASP A 341 -10.68 23.07 20.85
CA ASP A 341 -9.72 23.86 20.08
C ASP A 341 -10.27 24.17 18.66
N PRO A 342 -10.54 25.44 18.32
CA PRO A 342 -11.09 25.79 17.00
C PRO A 342 -10.10 25.51 15.86
N ASP A 343 -8.79 25.43 16.11
CA ASP A 343 -7.80 25.22 15.07
C ASP A 343 -7.47 23.74 14.91
N ASP A 344 -7.34 23.29 13.67
CA ASP A 344 -6.90 21.92 13.36
C ASP A 344 -5.40 21.72 13.47
N GLY A 345 -4.70 22.70 14.05
CA GLY A 345 -3.24 22.79 14.24
C GLY A 345 -2.39 22.28 13.07
N ALA A 346 -2.93 22.35 11.85
CA ALA A 346 -2.19 22.16 10.61
C ALA A 346 -1.58 23.49 10.14
N ALA A 347 -2.05 24.63 10.68
CA ALA A 347 -1.38 25.92 10.60
C ALA A 347 -0.06 25.84 11.38
N GLY A 348 1.07 25.72 10.67
CA GLY A 348 2.41 25.59 11.25
C GLY A 348 2.87 24.15 11.52
N GLY A 349 1.98 23.16 11.38
CA GLY A 349 2.25 21.74 11.62
C GLY A 349 1.96 20.89 10.39
N ALA A 350 2.97 20.12 9.96
CA ALA A 350 2.87 18.96 9.07
C ALA A 350 1.77 19.04 7.98
N GLY A 351 2.08 19.77 6.91
CA GLY A 351 1.34 19.73 5.65
C GLY A 351 1.18 21.09 4.97
N GLY A 352 1.52 22.17 5.67
CA GLY A 352 2.05 23.40 5.07
C GLY A 352 3.56 23.29 5.01
N TRP A 353 4.17 23.69 3.91
CA TRP A 353 5.60 23.72 3.71
C TRP A 353 6.25 24.75 4.64
N THR A 354 6.48 24.42 5.91
CA THR A 354 7.04 25.37 6.87
C THR A 354 8.56 25.35 6.84
N SER A 355 9.13 26.52 6.55
CA SER A 355 10.42 27.04 7.04
C SER A 355 11.72 26.27 6.76
N GLY A 356 11.69 25.14 6.05
CA GLY A 356 12.87 24.50 5.47
C GLY A 356 13.06 24.95 4.02
N ASP A 357 14.28 25.37 3.67
CA ASP A 357 14.75 25.86 2.37
C ASP A 357 13.62 26.25 1.38
N ARG A 358 13.28 27.55 1.38
CA ARG A 358 12.12 28.16 0.65
C ARG A 358 12.07 27.77 -0.84
N SER A 359 13.20 27.33 -1.40
CA SER A 359 13.37 26.86 -2.77
C SER A 359 12.78 25.46 -3.04
N ILE A 360 12.97 24.49 -2.13
CA ILE A 360 12.51 23.10 -2.30
C ILE A 360 10.99 23.03 -2.09
N SER A 361 10.51 23.70 -1.07
CA SER A 361 9.08 23.81 -0.76
C SER A 361 8.28 24.42 -1.92
N SER A 362 8.76 25.53 -2.47
CA SER A 362 8.13 26.17 -3.63
C SER A 362 8.17 25.31 -4.90
N ALA A 363 9.27 24.58 -5.15
CA ALA A 363 9.35 23.64 -6.28
C ALA A 363 8.33 22.49 -6.15
N MET A 364 8.11 22.00 -4.93
CA MET A 364 7.13 20.94 -4.69
C MET A 364 5.69 21.44 -4.71
N GLU A 365 5.41 22.65 -4.25
CA GLU A 365 4.12 23.32 -4.48
C GLU A 365 3.83 23.51 -5.96
N LEU A 366 4.80 23.99 -6.75
CA LEU A 366 4.67 24.12 -8.19
C LEU A 366 4.37 22.76 -8.84
N SER A 367 5.09 21.72 -8.44
CA SER A 367 4.84 20.35 -8.91
C SER A 367 3.43 19.87 -8.57
N ALA A 368 2.94 20.17 -7.36
CA ALA A 368 1.58 19.83 -6.94
C ALA A 368 0.52 20.59 -7.75
N ARG A 369 0.70 21.90 -7.98
CA ARG A 369 -0.20 22.72 -8.82
C ARG A 369 -0.27 22.20 -10.25
N MET A 370 0.86 21.75 -10.80
CA MET A 370 0.90 21.15 -12.14
C MET A 370 0.07 19.86 -12.27
N ASN A 371 -0.23 19.16 -11.17
CA ASN A 371 -1.11 17.97 -11.19
C ASN A 371 -2.58 18.33 -11.48
N GLY A 372 -2.95 19.62 -11.45
CA GLY A 372 -4.27 20.08 -11.89
C GLY A 372 -4.52 19.78 -13.37
N ARG A 373 -3.47 19.75 -14.20
CA ARG A 373 -3.57 19.37 -15.62
C ARG A 373 -3.56 17.85 -15.78
N SER A 374 -4.62 17.29 -16.35
CA SER A 374 -4.80 15.84 -16.53
C SER A 374 -3.63 15.19 -17.27
N ALA A 375 -3.16 15.79 -18.37
CA ALA A 375 -2.05 15.29 -19.16
C ALA A 375 -0.75 15.18 -18.35
N ILE A 376 -0.40 16.21 -17.57
CA ILE A 376 0.80 16.20 -16.73
C ILE A 376 0.68 15.15 -15.63
N ARG A 377 -0.49 15.06 -14.98
CA ARG A 377 -0.76 14.06 -13.94
C ARG A 377 -0.56 12.64 -14.47
N TRP A 378 -1.10 12.35 -15.65
CA TRP A 378 -0.97 11.03 -16.29
C TRP A 378 0.43 10.74 -16.79
N PHE A 379 1.12 11.73 -17.36
CA PHE A 379 2.53 11.60 -17.71
C PHE A 379 3.38 11.28 -16.48
N LYS A 380 3.18 12.01 -15.37
CA LYS A 380 3.84 11.71 -14.10
C LYS A 380 3.51 10.29 -13.63
N ARG A 381 2.27 9.81 -13.71
CA ARG A 381 1.94 8.42 -13.36
C ARG A 381 2.63 7.39 -14.27
N ALA A 382 2.77 7.69 -15.56
CA ALA A 382 3.41 6.80 -16.54
C ALA A 382 4.94 6.76 -16.39
N ILE A 383 5.62 7.89 -16.12
CA ILE A 383 7.08 7.93 -15.95
C ILE A 383 7.55 7.21 -14.68
N HIS A 384 6.67 7.06 -13.68
CA HIS A 384 6.92 6.17 -12.55
C HIS A 384 7.04 4.71 -13.02
N LEU A 385 6.67 4.37 -14.24
CA LEU A 385 6.71 3.03 -14.80
C LEU A 385 6.13 1.95 -13.86
N PRO A 386 4.83 2.02 -13.51
CA PRO A 386 4.12 0.97 -12.75
C PRO A 386 4.12 -0.39 -13.47
N ILE A 387 3.56 -1.41 -12.81
CA ILE A 387 3.52 -2.80 -13.32
C ILE A 387 2.92 -2.84 -14.74
N GLY A 388 1.77 -2.21 -14.94
CA GLY A 388 1.09 -2.20 -16.25
C GLY A 388 1.94 -1.60 -17.37
N GLU A 389 2.60 -0.47 -17.12
CA GLU A 389 3.49 0.19 -18.08
C GLU A 389 4.72 -0.66 -18.41
N ARG A 390 5.32 -1.34 -17.42
CA ARG A 390 6.44 -2.27 -17.67
C ARG A 390 6.00 -3.44 -18.55
N TRP A 391 4.87 -4.04 -18.22
CA TRP A 391 4.37 -5.21 -18.95
C TRP A 391 3.95 -4.83 -20.37
N LEU A 392 3.39 -3.63 -20.55
CA LEU A 392 3.12 -3.07 -21.87
C LEU A 392 4.41 -2.92 -22.69
N ILE A 393 5.46 -2.31 -22.12
CA ILE A 393 6.77 -2.18 -22.79
C ILE A 393 7.30 -3.57 -23.18
N ILE A 394 7.32 -4.51 -22.24
CA ILE A 394 7.78 -5.88 -22.50
C ILE A 394 6.99 -6.49 -23.66
N SER A 395 5.67 -6.44 -23.60
CA SER A 395 4.79 -7.12 -24.56
C SER A 395 4.90 -6.51 -25.96
N VAL A 396 4.82 -5.17 -26.06
CA VAL A 396 4.87 -4.47 -27.36
C VAL A 396 6.26 -4.59 -27.98
N VAL A 397 7.32 -4.32 -27.20
CA VAL A 397 8.68 -4.33 -27.74
C VAL A 397 9.13 -5.75 -28.06
N ALA A 398 8.80 -6.74 -27.23
CA ALA A 398 9.11 -8.14 -27.54
C ALA A 398 8.38 -8.61 -28.80
N ALA A 399 7.09 -8.31 -28.93
CA ALA A 399 6.30 -8.71 -30.10
C ALA A 399 6.80 -8.06 -31.40
N LEU A 400 7.21 -6.78 -31.36
CA LEU A 400 7.62 -6.05 -32.56
C LEU A 400 9.09 -6.23 -32.91
N PHE A 401 9.98 -6.20 -31.90
CA PHE A 401 11.43 -6.08 -32.09
C PHE A 401 12.22 -7.24 -31.46
N GLY A 402 11.55 -8.17 -30.78
CA GLY A 402 12.15 -9.35 -30.19
C GLY A 402 12.71 -9.15 -28.77
N PRO A 403 13.19 -10.25 -28.13
CA PRO A 403 13.49 -10.26 -26.70
C PRO A 403 14.62 -9.33 -26.26
N ARG A 404 15.66 -9.18 -27.09
CA ARG A 404 16.81 -8.28 -26.82
C ARG A 404 16.36 -6.84 -26.62
N TRP A 405 15.58 -6.31 -27.57
CA TRP A 405 15.12 -4.93 -27.49
C TRP A 405 14.12 -4.73 -26.35
N ALA A 406 13.31 -5.73 -26.02
CA ALA A 406 12.40 -5.67 -24.88
C ALA A 406 13.14 -5.42 -23.57
N LEU A 407 14.24 -6.16 -23.32
CA LEU A 407 15.07 -5.99 -22.13
C LEU A 407 15.81 -4.64 -22.12
N LEU A 408 16.38 -4.21 -23.25
CA LEU A 408 17.13 -2.95 -23.33
C LEU A 408 16.23 -1.72 -23.14
N VAL A 409 15.07 -1.69 -23.80
CA VAL A 409 14.10 -0.59 -23.66
C VAL A 409 13.52 -0.58 -22.25
N LEU A 410 13.24 -1.76 -21.67
CA LEU A 410 12.81 -1.85 -20.28
C LEU A 410 13.88 -1.32 -19.33
N LEU A 411 15.15 -1.68 -19.50
CA LEU A 411 16.25 -1.18 -18.67
C LEU A 411 16.35 0.34 -18.75
N ALA A 412 16.31 0.92 -19.95
CA ALA A 412 16.30 2.37 -20.13
C ALA A 412 15.12 3.04 -19.41
N GLY A 413 13.91 2.47 -19.54
CA GLY A 413 12.72 2.95 -18.83
C GLY A 413 12.85 2.85 -17.31
N VAL A 414 13.39 1.74 -16.80
CA VAL A 414 13.60 1.51 -15.36
C VAL A 414 14.63 2.49 -14.79
N LEU A 415 15.72 2.77 -15.50
CA LEU A 415 16.73 3.75 -15.09
C LEU A 415 16.14 5.17 -15.03
N LEU A 416 15.38 5.57 -16.05
CA LEU A 416 14.69 6.87 -16.07
C LEU A 416 13.70 6.98 -14.91
N ALA A 417 12.87 5.95 -14.70
CA ALA A 417 11.91 5.90 -13.61
C ALA A 417 12.62 5.96 -12.25
N LEU A 418 13.72 5.22 -12.07
CA LEU A 418 14.50 5.22 -10.83
C LEU A 418 15.07 6.61 -10.53
N LEU A 419 15.65 7.29 -11.52
CA LEU A 419 16.17 8.65 -11.37
C LEU A 419 15.05 9.63 -10.99
N TYR A 420 13.93 9.59 -11.72
CA TYR A 420 12.80 10.48 -11.48
C TYR A 420 12.20 10.29 -10.07
N VAL A 421 11.97 9.03 -9.68
CA VAL A 421 11.33 8.68 -8.42
C VAL A 421 12.24 8.96 -7.23
N THR A 422 13.52 8.56 -7.29
CA THR A 422 14.46 8.80 -6.18
C THR A 422 14.68 10.29 -5.96
N THR A 423 14.81 11.09 -7.03
CA THR A 423 14.91 12.55 -6.93
C THR A 423 13.68 13.14 -6.22
N GLY A 424 12.48 12.78 -6.65
CA GLY A 424 11.24 13.26 -6.01
C GLY A 424 11.14 12.89 -4.52
N ARG A 425 11.61 11.69 -4.15
CA ARG A 425 11.63 11.21 -2.76
C ARG A 425 12.67 11.92 -1.90
N ILE A 426 13.87 12.15 -2.43
CA ILE A 426 14.92 12.88 -1.72
C ILE A 426 14.45 14.31 -1.45
N LEU A 427 13.89 14.98 -2.45
CA LEU A 427 13.33 16.33 -2.30
C LEU A 427 12.21 16.37 -1.25
N ARG A 428 11.29 15.40 -1.26
CA ARG A 428 10.23 15.31 -0.23
C ARG A 428 10.76 14.95 1.15
N THR A 429 11.78 14.11 1.23
CA THR A 429 12.40 13.75 2.51
C THR A 429 13.10 14.95 3.14
N ALA A 430 13.67 15.83 2.32
CA ALA A 430 14.28 17.08 2.78
C ALA A 430 13.26 18.03 3.45
N THR A 431 11.95 17.86 3.19
CA THR A 431 10.90 18.63 3.85
C THR A 431 10.35 17.97 5.12
N TRP A 432 10.83 16.78 5.49
CA TRP A 432 10.46 16.13 6.74
C TRP A 432 11.41 16.53 7.87
N HIS A 433 10.85 17.03 8.96
CA HIS A 433 11.58 17.34 10.19
C HIS A 433 11.27 16.32 11.30
N GLY A 434 12.18 16.21 12.27
CA GLY A 434 12.04 15.32 13.42
C GLY A 434 12.15 13.83 13.07
N LEU A 435 11.98 13.00 14.11
CA LEU A 435 11.96 11.54 13.96
C LEU A 435 10.62 11.07 13.39
N ALA A 436 10.67 9.96 12.65
CA ALA A 436 9.48 9.27 12.17
C ALA A 436 8.68 8.69 13.36
N PRO A 437 7.38 8.44 13.19
CA PRO A 437 6.60 7.69 14.17
C PRO A 437 7.21 6.30 14.45
N ALA A 438 7.09 5.81 15.69
CA ALA A 438 7.64 4.51 16.09
C ALA A 438 7.17 3.34 15.19
N ALA A 439 5.92 3.39 14.72
CA ALA A 439 5.36 2.42 13.77
C ALA A 439 6.13 2.33 12.45
N ALA A 440 6.68 3.46 11.96
CA ALA A 440 7.54 3.48 10.79
C ALA A 440 8.88 2.78 11.07
N GLY A 441 9.45 3.00 12.25
CA GLY A 441 10.67 2.32 12.68
C GLY A 441 10.49 0.80 12.75
N VAL A 442 9.39 0.33 13.34
CA VAL A 442 9.04 -1.11 13.41
C VAL A 442 8.87 -1.72 12.02
N LEU A 443 8.19 -1.03 11.10
CA LEU A 443 8.01 -1.47 9.72
C LEU A 443 9.35 -1.70 9.01
N LEU A 444 10.27 -0.73 9.11
CA LEU A 444 11.55 -0.78 8.42
C LEU A 444 12.49 -1.80 9.08
N ALA A 445 12.54 -1.84 10.40
CA ALA A 445 13.40 -2.77 11.15
C ALA A 445 13.07 -4.24 10.86
N ARG A 446 11.80 -4.56 10.57
CA ARG A 446 11.40 -5.94 10.19
C ARG A 446 11.97 -6.42 8.88
N GLN A 447 12.40 -5.49 8.02
CA GLN A 447 12.98 -5.79 6.72
C GLN A 447 14.51 -5.91 6.77
N PHE A 448 15.09 -5.73 7.95
CA PHE A 448 16.54 -5.74 8.13
C PHE A 448 17.17 -7.08 7.71
N ASP A 449 16.50 -8.21 8.00
CA ASP A 449 16.99 -9.57 7.72
C ASP A 449 18.39 -9.84 8.31
N GLY A 450 18.65 -9.34 9.52
CA GLY A 450 19.95 -9.43 10.18
C GLY A 450 20.26 -10.84 10.69
N GLY A 451 21.41 -11.36 10.28
CA GLY A 451 21.99 -12.64 10.64
C GLY A 451 23.08 -12.54 11.74
N PRO A 452 24.08 -13.43 11.73
CA PRO A 452 25.03 -13.58 12.83
C PRO A 452 25.88 -12.34 13.15
N ILE A 453 26.33 -11.62 12.13
CA ILE A 453 27.21 -10.45 12.29
C ILE A 453 26.37 -9.27 12.80
N ALA A 454 25.19 -9.09 12.23
CA ALA A 454 24.22 -8.11 12.72
C ALA A 454 23.84 -8.37 14.20
N ALA A 455 23.67 -9.63 14.59
CA ALA A 455 23.43 -10.03 15.98
C ALA A 455 24.62 -9.73 16.91
N LEU A 456 25.86 -9.88 16.42
CA LEU A 456 27.06 -9.48 17.17
C LEU A 456 27.11 -7.96 17.38
N PHE A 457 26.90 -7.17 16.32
CA PHE A 457 26.82 -5.71 16.43
C PHE A 457 25.69 -5.27 17.37
N ALA A 458 24.57 -5.99 17.38
CA ALA A 458 23.44 -5.69 18.27
C ALA A 458 23.79 -5.81 19.76
N ARG A 459 24.81 -6.60 20.12
CA ARG A 459 25.33 -6.70 21.51
C ARG A 459 26.25 -5.55 21.89
N ILE A 460 26.86 -4.90 20.91
CA ILE A 460 27.85 -3.83 21.11
C ILE A 460 27.18 -2.45 21.05
N LEU A 461 26.24 -2.25 20.12
CA LEU A 461 25.56 -0.97 19.97
C LEU A 461 24.45 -0.77 21.02
N PRO A 462 24.40 0.41 21.68
CA PRO A 462 23.29 0.78 22.55
C PRO A 462 21.93 0.64 21.84
N ALA A 463 20.93 0.14 22.57
CA ALA A 463 19.57 -0.06 22.03
C ALA A 463 18.98 1.25 21.45
N THR A 464 19.22 2.37 22.13
CA THR A 464 18.80 3.70 21.69
C THR A 464 19.35 4.06 20.31
N THR A 465 20.63 3.77 20.04
CA THR A 465 21.25 4.01 18.74
C THR A 465 20.65 3.10 17.66
N ARG A 466 20.41 1.83 18.00
CA ARG A 466 19.82 0.84 17.08
C ARG A 466 18.40 1.17 16.69
N GLU A 467 17.60 1.71 17.59
CA GLU A 467 16.22 2.12 17.30
C GLU A 467 16.20 3.44 16.52
N ARG A 468 17.07 4.39 16.87
CA ARG A 468 17.09 5.72 16.26
C ARG A 468 17.38 5.71 14.76
N ILE A 469 18.18 4.76 14.26
CA ILE A 469 18.51 4.66 12.83
C ILE A 469 17.24 4.52 11.96
N TRP A 470 16.26 3.77 12.45
CA TRP A 470 15.00 3.48 11.76
C TRP A 470 13.98 4.62 11.82
N LEU A 471 14.26 5.63 12.65
CA LEU A 471 13.38 6.78 12.85
C LEU A 471 13.88 8.04 12.12
N THR A 472 15.04 7.98 11.47
CA THR A 472 15.55 9.13 10.70
C THR A 472 14.63 9.45 9.49
N PRO A 473 14.58 10.71 9.01
CA PRO A 473 13.80 11.07 7.83
C PRO A 473 14.09 10.22 6.59
N SER A 474 15.36 9.84 6.39
CA SER A 474 15.82 9.01 5.27
C SER A 474 15.77 7.50 5.53
N ALA A 475 15.27 7.05 6.68
CA ALA A 475 15.27 5.63 7.06
C ALA A 475 14.53 4.73 6.07
N TRP A 476 13.55 5.27 5.33
CA TRP A 476 12.82 4.56 4.27
C TRP A 476 13.74 3.99 3.18
N ALA A 477 14.95 4.56 2.99
CA ALA A 477 15.89 4.07 1.99
C ALA A 477 16.73 2.89 2.48
N ILE A 478 16.80 2.65 3.80
CA ILE A 478 17.73 1.68 4.40
C ILE A 478 17.48 0.26 3.88
N PRO A 479 16.25 -0.30 3.89
CA PRO A 479 16.02 -1.65 3.38
C PRO A 479 16.43 -1.78 1.90
N ALA A 480 16.03 -0.83 1.06
CA ALA A 480 16.36 -0.84 -0.35
C ALA A 480 17.88 -0.73 -0.62
N LEU A 481 18.60 0.13 0.10
CA LEU A 481 20.05 0.26 -0.05
C LEU A 481 20.80 -0.99 0.41
N LEU A 482 20.34 -1.66 1.48
CA LEU A 482 20.89 -2.94 1.90
C LEU A 482 20.69 -4.01 0.82
N ARG A 483 19.53 -4.05 0.16
CA ARG A 483 19.29 -4.98 -0.95
C ARG A 483 20.09 -4.64 -2.19
N LEU A 484 20.26 -3.35 -2.50
CA LEU A 484 21.13 -2.92 -3.59
C LEU A 484 22.57 -3.37 -3.35
N ALA A 485 23.07 -3.27 -2.11
CA ALA A 485 24.40 -3.72 -1.75
C ALA A 485 24.53 -5.26 -1.81
N GLU A 486 23.63 -5.99 -1.15
CA GLU A 486 23.65 -7.46 -1.08
C GLU A 486 23.52 -8.10 -2.48
N LEU A 487 22.48 -7.72 -3.24
CA LEU A 487 22.21 -8.30 -4.55
C LEU A 487 23.14 -7.74 -5.62
N GLY A 488 23.51 -6.46 -5.49
CA GLY A 488 24.47 -5.81 -6.38
C GLY A 488 25.87 -6.39 -6.27
N LEU A 489 26.32 -6.82 -5.08
CA LEU A 489 27.58 -7.53 -4.92
C LEU A 489 27.61 -8.80 -5.79
N VAL A 490 26.58 -9.63 -5.70
CA VAL A 490 26.48 -10.87 -6.51
C VAL A 490 26.49 -10.55 -8.00
N ALA A 491 25.74 -9.52 -8.39
CA ALA A 491 25.71 -9.08 -9.79
C ALA A 491 27.08 -8.58 -10.28
N VAL A 492 27.78 -7.75 -9.49
CA VAL A 492 29.11 -7.23 -9.83
C VAL A 492 30.13 -8.37 -9.97
N LEU A 493 30.15 -9.31 -9.02
CA LEU A 493 31.06 -10.46 -9.09
C LEU A 493 30.78 -11.32 -10.33
N ALA A 494 29.52 -11.59 -10.66
CA ALA A 494 29.19 -12.35 -11.86
C ALA A 494 29.53 -11.60 -13.16
N LEU A 495 29.21 -10.30 -13.24
CA LEU A 495 29.38 -9.52 -14.47
C LEU A 495 30.85 -9.19 -14.80
N PHE A 496 31.65 -8.92 -13.78
CA PHE A 496 33.02 -8.42 -13.97
C PHE A 496 34.11 -9.44 -13.65
N TRP A 497 33.81 -10.48 -12.85
CA TRP A 497 34.80 -11.50 -12.49
C TRP A 497 34.50 -12.88 -13.11
N GLN A 498 33.25 -13.37 -13.09
CA GLN A 498 32.89 -14.69 -13.62
C GLN A 498 31.64 -14.65 -14.50
N GLN A 499 31.80 -14.20 -15.75
CA GLN A 499 30.69 -14.00 -16.70
C GLN A 499 29.92 -15.28 -17.02
N SER A 500 30.58 -16.45 -16.95
CA SER A 500 29.93 -17.76 -17.11
C SER A 500 28.86 -18.03 -16.04
N LEU A 501 28.93 -17.37 -14.88
CA LEU A 501 28.03 -17.59 -13.75
C LEU A 501 26.85 -16.61 -13.71
N VAL A 502 26.66 -15.74 -14.72
CA VAL A 502 25.60 -14.72 -14.72
C VAL A 502 24.20 -15.35 -14.63
N VAL A 503 23.95 -16.47 -15.29
CA VAL A 503 22.67 -17.21 -15.20
C VAL A 503 22.43 -17.72 -13.78
N LEU A 504 23.47 -18.26 -13.15
CA LEU A 504 23.39 -18.77 -11.79
C LEU A 504 23.19 -17.64 -10.78
N ALA A 505 23.90 -16.52 -10.96
CA ALA A 505 23.73 -15.30 -10.19
C ALA A 505 22.32 -14.72 -10.34
N PHE A 506 21.71 -14.78 -11.53
CA PHE A 506 20.32 -14.39 -11.74
C PHE A 506 19.38 -15.19 -10.84
N TRP A 507 19.51 -16.52 -10.81
CA TRP A 507 18.63 -17.37 -10.00
C TRP A 507 18.87 -17.19 -8.50
N TRP A 508 20.12 -17.02 -8.07
CA TRP A 508 20.44 -16.61 -6.70
C TRP A 508 19.71 -15.31 -6.34
N VAL A 509 19.91 -14.26 -7.13
CA VAL A 509 19.29 -12.96 -6.89
C VAL A 509 17.77 -13.09 -6.91
N ALA A 510 17.17 -13.87 -7.80
CA ALA A 510 15.71 -14.05 -7.88
C ALA A 510 15.13 -14.68 -6.60
N VAL A 511 15.78 -15.71 -6.07
CA VAL A 511 15.36 -16.39 -4.84
C VAL A 511 15.46 -15.46 -3.63
N PHE A 512 16.59 -14.78 -3.46
CA PHE A 512 16.77 -13.88 -2.32
C PHE A 512 15.95 -12.60 -2.45
N THR A 513 15.72 -12.14 -3.68
CA THR A 513 14.74 -11.10 -3.95
C THR A 513 13.35 -11.54 -3.50
N PHE A 514 12.89 -12.75 -3.85
CA PHE A 514 11.60 -13.26 -3.40
C PHE A 514 11.48 -13.27 -1.87
N HIS A 515 12.51 -13.74 -1.16
CA HIS A 515 12.60 -13.67 0.31
C HIS A 515 12.39 -12.24 0.82
N HIS A 516 13.10 -11.27 0.26
CA HIS A 516 13.01 -9.88 0.71
C HIS A 516 11.65 -9.25 0.43
N TYR A 517 10.97 -9.65 -0.64
CA TYR A 517 9.58 -9.27 -0.86
C TYR A 517 8.63 -9.93 0.15
N ASP A 518 8.81 -11.22 0.45
CA ASP A 518 8.04 -11.90 1.48
C ASP A 518 8.14 -11.16 2.82
N VAL A 519 9.37 -10.83 3.24
CA VAL A 519 9.64 -10.04 4.44
C VAL A 519 8.95 -8.67 4.39
N LEU A 520 9.06 -7.93 3.28
CA LEU A 520 8.41 -6.63 3.10
C LEU A 520 6.88 -6.74 3.23
N TYR A 521 6.23 -7.68 2.54
CA TYR A 521 4.77 -7.79 2.57
C TYR A 521 4.24 -8.25 3.92
N ARG A 522 4.95 -9.14 4.62
CA ARG A 522 4.65 -9.45 6.02
C ARG A 522 4.76 -8.21 6.90
N ALA A 523 5.84 -7.42 6.74
CA ALA A 523 6.04 -6.19 7.50
C ALA A 523 4.93 -5.16 7.25
N LEU A 524 4.52 -4.97 6.00
CA LEU A 524 3.39 -4.11 5.61
C LEU A 524 2.07 -4.54 6.28
N GLN A 525 1.90 -5.84 6.52
CA GLN A 525 0.75 -6.43 7.19
C GLN A 525 0.90 -6.52 8.72
N GLY A 526 1.98 -5.99 9.28
CA GLY A 526 2.21 -5.99 10.72
C GLY A 526 2.78 -7.29 11.29
N TYR A 527 3.29 -8.19 10.45
CA TYR A 527 3.99 -9.41 10.85
C TYR A 527 5.50 -9.28 10.68
N ALA A 528 6.26 -10.13 11.37
CA ALA A 528 7.71 -10.27 11.18
C ALA A 528 8.04 -11.67 10.64
N MET A 529 9.14 -11.79 9.92
CA MET A 529 9.69 -13.09 9.55
C MET A 529 10.15 -13.83 10.82
N PRO A 530 9.84 -15.13 10.98
CA PRO A 530 10.37 -15.92 12.08
C PRO A 530 11.90 -15.89 12.11
N LYS A 531 12.48 -15.61 13.28
CA LYS A 531 13.95 -15.49 13.44
C LYS A 531 14.67 -16.75 12.95
N TRP A 532 14.12 -17.94 13.18
CA TRP A 532 14.74 -19.19 12.74
C TRP A 532 14.92 -19.29 11.22
N LEU A 533 14.01 -18.71 10.41
CA LEU A 533 14.16 -18.66 8.95
C LEU A 533 15.31 -17.74 8.55
N THR A 534 15.41 -16.55 9.18
CA THR A 534 16.54 -15.64 8.97
C THR A 534 17.87 -16.29 9.35
N TRP A 535 17.93 -17.02 10.47
CA TRP A 535 19.15 -17.70 10.92
C TRP A 535 19.57 -18.87 10.02
N LEU A 536 18.63 -19.74 9.61
CA LEU A 536 18.92 -20.80 8.65
C LEU A 536 19.37 -20.24 7.29
N GLY A 537 18.84 -19.08 6.92
CA GLY A 537 19.24 -18.32 5.74
C GLY A 537 20.47 -17.42 5.92
N LEU A 538 21.14 -17.48 7.08
CA LEU A 538 22.32 -16.67 7.46
C LEU A 538 22.12 -15.14 7.52
N GLY A 539 20.91 -14.63 7.31
CA GLY A 539 20.65 -13.20 7.11
C GLY A 539 21.44 -12.58 5.95
N TRP A 540 21.20 -11.30 5.66
CA TRP A 540 21.89 -10.64 4.53
C TRP A 540 23.41 -10.56 4.74
N ASP A 541 23.85 -10.33 5.97
CA ASP A 541 25.25 -10.18 6.36
C ASP A 541 26.02 -11.50 6.30
N GLY A 542 25.45 -12.59 6.84
CA GLY A 542 26.10 -13.90 6.77
C GLY A 542 26.23 -14.42 5.35
N ARG A 543 25.20 -14.22 4.51
CA ARG A 543 25.27 -14.56 3.07
C ARG A 543 26.30 -13.72 2.33
N THR A 544 26.37 -12.43 2.62
CA THR A 544 27.35 -11.51 2.01
C THR A 544 28.77 -11.96 2.34
N VAL A 545 29.06 -12.27 3.62
CA VAL A 545 30.38 -12.76 4.03
C VAL A 545 30.70 -14.12 3.42
N LEU A 546 29.73 -15.05 3.40
CA LEU A 546 29.90 -16.35 2.74
C LEU A 546 30.33 -16.19 1.28
N LEU A 547 29.67 -15.30 0.54
CA LEU A 547 29.97 -15.04 -0.87
C LEU A 547 31.32 -14.36 -1.07
N LEU A 548 31.71 -13.42 -0.19
CA LEU A 548 33.03 -12.80 -0.23
C LEU A 548 34.15 -13.79 0.08
N CYS A 549 33.95 -14.68 1.05
CA CYS A 549 34.88 -15.78 1.33
C CYS A 549 34.98 -16.72 0.13
N ALA A 550 33.83 -17.16 -0.43
CA ALA A 550 33.81 -18.04 -1.60
C ALA A 550 34.53 -17.41 -2.81
N PHE A 551 34.36 -16.10 -3.03
CA PHE A 551 35.12 -15.33 -4.00
C PHE A 551 36.63 -15.40 -3.74
N ALA A 552 37.06 -15.18 -2.50
CA ALA A 552 38.48 -15.21 -2.12
C ALA A 552 39.12 -16.61 -2.30
N PHE A 553 38.35 -17.69 -2.14
CA PHE A 553 38.83 -19.06 -2.32
C PHE A 553 38.79 -19.55 -3.79
N GLY A 554 38.21 -18.78 -4.71
CA GLY A 554 38.28 -19.02 -6.15
C GLY A 554 36.97 -19.46 -6.81
N ALA A 555 36.99 -19.48 -8.14
CA ALA A 555 35.79 -19.58 -8.98
C ALA A 555 34.94 -20.83 -8.73
N ALA A 556 35.56 -22.00 -8.55
CA ALA A 556 34.86 -23.27 -8.33
C ALA A 556 34.09 -23.28 -7.00
N ILE A 557 34.67 -22.69 -5.95
CA ILE A 557 34.01 -22.57 -4.63
C ILE A 557 32.88 -21.55 -4.71
N PHE A 558 33.09 -20.44 -5.43
CA PHE A 558 32.05 -19.45 -5.68
C PHE A 558 30.85 -20.01 -6.46
N GLU A 559 31.09 -20.75 -7.53
CA GLU A 559 30.04 -21.45 -8.30
C GLU A 559 29.26 -22.44 -7.45
N SER A 560 29.97 -23.27 -6.66
CA SER A 560 29.35 -24.23 -5.74
C SER A 560 28.50 -23.52 -4.69
N THR A 561 29.01 -22.40 -4.15
CA THR A 561 28.30 -21.58 -3.16
C THR A 561 27.01 -21.00 -3.75
N LEU A 562 27.08 -20.40 -4.94
CA LEU A 562 25.90 -19.88 -5.63
C LEU A 562 24.89 -20.98 -5.95
N SER A 563 25.33 -22.13 -6.45
CA SER A 563 24.43 -23.25 -6.81
C SER A 563 23.71 -23.82 -5.60
N ILE A 564 24.47 -24.17 -4.56
CA ILE A 564 23.92 -24.76 -3.34
C ILE A 564 23.02 -23.75 -2.64
N GLY A 565 23.46 -22.50 -2.46
CA GLY A 565 22.67 -21.52 -1.74
C GLY A 565 21.45 -21.02 -2.52
N ALA A 566 21.45 -21.04 -3.86
CA ALA A 566 20.24 -20.80 -4.64
C ALA A 566 19.21 -21.93 -4.41
N GLY A 567 19.65 -23.20 -4.41
CA GLY A 567 18.78 -24.34 -4.14
C GLY A 567 18.24 -24.36 -2.70
N VAL A 568 19.12 -24.16 -1.71
CA VAL A 568 18.75 -24.06 -0.29
C VAL A 568 17.85 -22.86 -0.04
N GLY A 569 18.16 -21.71 -0.65
CA GLY A 569 17.33 -20.51 -0.55
C GLY A 569 15.93 -20.72 -1.16
N ALA A 570 15.83 -21.43 -2.29
CA ALA A 570 14.53 -21.74 -2.89
C ALA A 570 13.70 -22.63 -1.96
N LEU A 571 14.30 -23.67 -1.37
CA LEU A 571 13.63 -24.51 -0.39
C LEU A 571 13.18 -23.72 0.85
N LEU A 572 14.08 -22.92 1.44
CA LEU A 572 13.79 -22.18 2.65
C LEU A 572 12.76 -21.06 2.44
N PHE A 573 12.93 -20.24 1.42
CA PHE A 573 12.17 -19.00 1.27
C PHE A 573 11.01 -19.09 0.31
N VAL A 574 11.09 -19.92 -0.73
CA VAL A 574 9.96 -20.09 -1.66
C VAL A 574 9.01 -21.16 -1.14
N VAL A 575 9.52 -22.27 -0.61
CA VAL A 575 8.67 -23.38 -0.15
C VAL A 575 8.32 -23.25 1.34
N ILE A 576 9.33 -23.35 2.22
CA ILE A 576 9.09 -23.46 3.67
C ILE A 576 8.46 -22.17 4.22
N ALA A 577 8.98 -20.98 3.87
CA ALA A 577 8.43 -19.72 4.34
C ALA A 577 6.99 -19.49 3.86
N SER A 578 6.66 -19.85 2.61
CA SER A 578 5.30 -19.78 2.06
C SER A 578 4.33 -20.72 2.78
N VAL A 579 4.74 -21.97 3.04
CA VAL A 579 3.94 -22.94 3.81
C VAL A 579 3.74 -22.43 5.24
N GLN A 580 4.80 -21.94 5.87
CA GLN A 580 4.73 -21.36 7.21
C GLN A 580 3.74 -20.18 7.26
N TRP A 581 3.76 -19.31 6.25
CA TRP A 581 2.81 -18.20 6.15
C TRP A 581 1.36 -18.66 6.03
N LEU A 582 1.12 -19.62 5.15
CA LEU A 582 -0.21 -20.21 4.95
C LEU A 582 -0.77 -20.77 6.26
N VAL A 583 0.05 -21.52 7.01
CA VAL A 583 -0.34 -22.09 8.31
C VAL A 583 -0.66 -20.98 9.32
N THR A 584 0.17 -19.93 9.40
CA THR A 584 -0.08 -18.79 10.30
C THR A 584 -1.39 -18.08 9.97
N GLN A 585 -1.71 -17.87 8.69
CA GLN A 585 -2.96 -17.23 8.29
C GLN A 585 -4.19 -18.10 8.56
N GLN A 586 -4.08 -19.43 8.40
CA GLN A 586 -5.14 -20.35 8.77
C GLN A 586 -5.41 -20.37 10.28
N GLN A 587 -4.36 -20.29 11.11
CA GLN A 587 -4.49 -20.20 12.57
C GLN A 587 -5.14 -18.89 12.99
N ALA A 588 -4.71 -17.76 12.42
CA ALA A 588 -5.30 -16.45 12.70
C ALA A 588 -6.78 -16.38 12.31
N PHE A 589 -7.19 -17.06 11.23
CA PHE A 589 -8.58 -17.16 10.83
C PHE A 589 -9.42 -17.99 11.82
N ARG A 590 -8.86 -19.08 12.37
CA ARG A 590 -9.57 -19.98 13.31
C ARG A 590 -9.68 -19.39 14.72
N ASN A 591 -8.69 -18.63 15.16
CA ASN A 591 -8.63 -18.02 16.49
C ASN A 591 -8.49 -16.49 16.37
N PRO A 592 -9.60 -15.75 16.19
CA PRO A 592 -9.59 -14.29 16.02
C PRO A 592 -9.35 -13.53 17.33
N ALA A 593 -8.93 -14.20 18.42
CA ALA A 593 -8.43 -13.53 19.62
C ALA A 593 -7.42 -12.45 19.19
N PRO A 594 -7.37 -11.29 19.86
CA PRO A 594 -6.40 -10.26 19.50
C PRO A 594 -5.02 -10.90 19.58
N LEU A 595 -4.41 -11.16 18.40
CA LEU A 595 -3.02 -11.55 18.30
C LEU A 595 -2.28 -10.58 19.20
N ASN A 596 -1.62 -11.14 20.22
CA ASN A 596 -1.00 -10.39 21.29
C ASN A 596 -0.25 -9.19 20.68
N PRO A 597 -0.31 -7.97 21.22
CA PRO A 597 0.53 -6.88 20.77
C PRO A 597 1.97 -7.34 20.58
N ALA A 598 2.49 -8.23 21.45
CA ALA A 598 3.80 -8.87 21.33
C ALA A 598 3.96 -9.88 20.15
N GLU A 599 2.91 -10.37 19.52
CA GLU A 599 2.98 -11.12 18.25
C GLU A 599 2.86 -10.18 17.04
N ARG A 600 2.19 -9.03 17.22
CA ARG A 600 2.22 -7.86 16.32
C ARG A 600 3.43 -6.94 16.51
N THR A 601 4.25 -7.17 17.53
CA THR A 601 5.53 -6.52 17.89
C THR A 601 6.39 -7.60 18.53
N GLY A 602 7.07 -8.40 17.68
CA GLY A 602 7.70 -9.68 18.03
C GLY A 602 8.14 -9.83 19.49
N LYS A 603 7.63 -10.88 20.16
CA LYS A 603 7.89 -11.18 21.57
C LYS A 603 9.39 -11.13 21.82
N ASP A 604 9.77 -10.13 22.60
CA ASP A 604 10.90 -10.18 23.50
C ASP A 604 10.59 -11.23 24.57
N GLY A 605 11.48 -12.21 24.65
CA GLY A 605 11.55 -13.18 25.74
C GLY A 605 13.02 -13.57 25.83
N ASN A 606 13.71 -12.93 26.77
CA ASN A 606 15.08 -13.14 27.25
C ASN A 606 16.16 -13.62 26.26
#